data_AF-A0A7C2P6M7-F1
#
_entry.id   AF-A0A7C2P6M7-F1
#
_cell.length_a   1.000
_cell.length_b   1.000
_cell.length_c   1.000
_cell.angle_alpha   90.00
_cell.angle_beta   90.00
_cell.angle_gamma   90.00
#
_symmetry.space_group_name_H-M   'P 1'
#
loop_
_entity.id
_entity.type
_entity.pdbx_description
1 polymer ?
#
loop_
_entity_poly.entity_id
_entity_poly.type
_entity_poly.pdbx_seq_one_letter_code
_entity_poly.pdbx_strand_id
1 'polypeptide(L)'
;MRVEEAPMTTTVEAIYENGLLRPLTALPLKEHQRVTVTVAERQFDKEAMLAWLKQAAASREKMREKHGFLPDSTLSIREDRDRDI
;
A
#
# COMPACT_ATOMS: atom_id res chain seq x y z
N MET A 1 -1.16 -38.67 27.21
CA MET A 1 -0.29 -37.59 26.69
C MET A 1 -1.20 -36.61 25.95
N ARG A 2 -1.45 -35.42 26.50
CA ARG A 2 -2.21 -34.38 25.78
C ARG A 2 -1.28 -33.77 24.75
N VAL A 3 -1.62 -33.88 23.48
CA VAL A 3 -0.91 -33.17 22.41
C VAL A 3 -1.41 -31.72 22.51
N GLU A 4 -0.56 -30.82 22.98
CA GLU A 4 -0.87 -29.39 22.88
C GLU A 4 -0.73 -28.99 21.42
N GLU A 5 -1.85 -28.79 20.74
CA GLU A 5 -1.86 -28.15 19.41
C GLU A 5 -1.22 -26.77 19.56
N ALA A 6 -0.04 -26.59 18.97
CA ALA A 6 0.59 -25.28 18.89
C ALA A 6 -0.42 -24.30 18.25
N PRO A 7 -0.63 -23.11 18.83
CA PRO A 7 -1.55 -22.14 18.24
C PRO A 7 -1.06 -21.81 16.84
N MET A 8 -1.87 -22.15 15.83
CA MET A 8 -1.65 -21.78 14.43
C MET A 8 -1.63 -20.26 14.36
N THR A 9 -0.43 -19.68 14.36
CA THR A 9 -0.21 -18.24 14.29
C THR A 9 -0.18 -17.83 12.82
N THR A 10 -1.11 -16.97 12.42
CA THR A 10 -1.14 -16.40 11.07
C THR A 10 -0.83 -14.91 11.17
N THR A 11 0.32 -14.49 10.64
CA THR A 11 0.67 -13.07 10.51
C THR A 11 -0.01 -12.50 9.29
N VAL A 12 -0.74 -11.40 9.48
CA VAL A 12 -1.46 -10.73 8.39
C VAL A 12 -1.14 -9.24 8.42
N GLU A 13 -1.08 -8.64 7.24
CA GLU A 13 -0.92 -7.19 7.12
C GLU A 13 -2.29 -6.52 7.26
N ALA A 14 -2.32 -5.39 7.98
CA ALA A 14 -3.53 -4.62 8.22
C ALA A 14 -3.21 -3.12 8.25
N ILE A 15 -4.22 -2.32 7.94
CA ILE A 15 -4.20 -0.86 8.11
C ILE A 15 -5.01 -0.53 9.35
N TYR A 16 -4.44 0.29 10.23
CA TYR A 16 -5.18 0.88 11.34
C TYR A 16 -5.84 2.18 10.88
N GLU A 17 -7.17 2.21 10.83
CA GLU A 17 -7.93 3.39 10.44
C GLU A 17 -9.20 3.55 11.28
N ASN A 18 -9.49 4.80 11.68
CA ASN A 18 -10.68 5.15 12.47
C ASN A 18 -10.87 4.29 13.74
N GLY A 19 -9.78 3.89 14.40
CA GLY A 19 -9.84 3.04 15.59
C GLY A 19 -9.97 1.54 15.32
N LEU A 20 -10.00 1.10 14.05
CA LEU A 20 -10.23 -0.28 13.64
C LEU A 20 -9.02 -0.83 12.86
N LEU A 21 -8.66 -2.09 13.14
CA LEU A 21 -7.68 -2.84 12.34
C LEU A 21 -8.39 -3.48 11.14
N ARG A 22 -7.96 -3.12 9.93
CA ARG A 22 -8.50 -3.65 8.68
C ARG A 22 -7.45 -4.50 7.96
N PRO A 23 -7.62 -5.82 7.93
CA PRO A 23 -6.74 -6.71 7.16
C PRO A 23 -6.72 -6.33 5.68
N LEU A 24 -5.56 -6.42 5.04
CA LEU A 24 -5.42 -6.23 3.59
C LEU A 24 -6.06 -7.38 2.80
N THR A 25 -6.23 -8.54 3.43
CA THR A 25 -6.85 -9.73 2.85
C THR A 25 -7.90 -10.28 3.80
N ALA A 26 -9.02 -10.77 3.26
CA ALA A 26 -10.05 -11.43 4.04
C ALA A 26 -9.48 -12.62 4.83
N LEU A 27 -9.80 -12.67 6.12
CA LEU A 27 -9.36 -13.76 6.99
C LEU A 27 -10.35 -14.92 6.90
N PRO A 28 -9.89 -16.18 6.81
CA PRO A 28 -10.77 -17.35 6.78
C PRO A 28 -11.28 -17.68 8.20
N LEU A 29 -11.87 -16.69 8.87
CA LEU A 29 -12.44 -16.79 10.21
C LEU A 29 -13.96 -16.91 10.12
N LYS A 30 -14.56 -17.57 11.11
CA LYS A 30 -16.02 -17.61 11.24
C LYS A 30 -16.53 -16.26 11.77
N GLU A 31 -17.75 -15.89 11.39
CA GLU A 31 -18.41 -14.73 11.99
C GLU A 31 -18.48 -14.87 13.52
N HIS A 32 -18.31 -13.75 14.23
CA HIS A 32 -18.29 -13.67 15.70
C HIS A 32 -17.21 -14.52 16.39
N GLN A 33 -16.22 -15.03 15.67
CA GLN A 33 -15.10 -15.74 16.26
C GLN A 33 -14.24 -14.80 17.10
N ARG A 34 -14.08 -15.10 18.39
CA ARG A 34 -13.15 -14.38 19.26
C ARG A 34 -11.71 -14.78 18.91
N VAL A 35 -10.85 -13.79 18.73
CA VAL A 35 -9.43 -13.98 18.40
C VAL A 35 -8.55 -13.13 19.32
N THR A 36 -7.30 -13.56 19.49
CA THR A 36 -6.26 -12.77 20.14
C THR A 36 -5.43 -12.08 19.06
N VAL A 37 -5.23 -10.77 19.18
CA VAL A 37 -4.47 -9.98 18.21
C VAL A 37 -3.18 -9.49 18.86
N THR A 38 -2.05 -9.76 18.21
CA THR A 38 -0.75 -9.16 18.53
C THR A 38 -0.46 -8.08 17.51
N VAL A 39 -0.31 -6.83 17.96
CA VAL A 39 0.01 -5.70 17.09
C VAL A 39 1.50 -5.44 17.16
N ALA A 40 2.17 -5.45 16.01
CA ALA A 40 3.54 -5.01 15.86
C ALA A 40 3.56 -3.82 14.90
N GLU A 41 4.15 -2.70 15.33
CA GLU A 41 4.32 -1.55 14.45
C GLU A 41 5.35 -1.89 13.36
N ARG A 42 4.92 -1.85 12.10
CA ARG A 42 5.85 -1.91 10.98
C ARG A 42 6.51 -0.54 10.87
N GLN A 43 7.81 -0.49 11.16
CA GLN A 43 8.59 0.72 10.93
C GLN A 43 8.54 1.06 9.44
N PHE A 44 8.23 2.32 9.17
CA PHE A 44 8.29 2.84 7.82
C PHE A 44 9.76 2.89 7.37
N ASP A 45 10.11 2.05 6.40
CA ASP A 45 11.44 2.07 5.80
C ASP A 45 11.51 3.22 4.78
N LYS A 46 11.99 4.35 5.26
CA LYS A 46 12.19 5.56 4.46
C LYS A 46 13.18 5.32 3.31
N GLU A 47 14.19 4.50 3.50
CA GLU A 47 15.19 4.22 2.48
C GLU A 47 14.59 3.39 1.34
N ALA A 48 13.82 2.35 1.69
CA ALA A 48 13.07 1.55 0.71
C ALA A 48 12.07 2.42 -0.09
N MET A 49 11.35 3.34 0.57
CA MET A 49 10.45 4.28 -0.10
C MET A 49 11.22 5.18 -1.09
N LEU A 50 12.35 5.75 -0.67
CA LEU A 50 13.17 6.61 -1.52
C LEU A 50 13.76 5.83 -2.71
N ALA A 51 14.15 4.57 -2.51
CA ALA A 51 14.62 3.70 -3.57
C ALA A 51 13.50 3.42 -4.59
N TRP A 52 12.29 3.12 -4.13
CA TRP A 52 11.12 2.95 -4.98
C TRP A 52 10.81 4.22 -5.78
N LEU A 53 10.83 5.40 -5.16
CA LEU A 53 10.61 6.69 -5.85
C LEU A 53 11.64 6.93 -6.97
N LYS A 54 12.92 6.63 -6.72
CA LYS A 54 13.98 6.73 -7.74
C LYS A 54 13.73 5.78 -8.91
N GLN A 55 13.33 4.54 -8.62
CA GLN A 55 13.00 3.55 -9.65
C GLN A 55 11.78 3.98 -10.46
N ALA A 56 10.73 4.47 -9.82
CA ALA A 56 9.53 4.96 -10.49
C ALA A 56 9.85 6.14 -11.43
N ALA A 57 10.70 7.07 -11.01
CA ALA A 57 11.16 8.17 -11.85
C ALA A 57 11.95 7.68 -13.09
N ALA A 58 12.88 6.74 -12.89
CA ALA A 58 13.64 6.15 -14.00
C ALA A 58 12.76 5.37 -14.99
N SER A 59 11.76 4.65 -14.49
CA SER A 59 10.77 3.95 -15.32
C SER A 59 9.92 4.94 -16.14
N ARG A 60 9.52 6.08 -15.56
CA ARG A 60 8.79 7.14 -16.26
C ARG A 60 9.62 7.77 -17.37
N GLU A 61 10.91 7.98 -17.14
CA GLU A 61 11.83 8.50 -18.16
C GLU A 61 11.91 7.54 -19.35
N LYS A 62 12.10 6.25 -19.08
CA LYS A 62 12.14 5.22 -20.14
C LYS A 62 10.83 5.14 -20.93
N MET A 63 9.68 5.32 -20.27
CA MET A 63 8.39 5.39 -20.98
C MET A 63 8.30 6.63 -21.87
N ARG A 64 8.82 7.79 -21.42
CA ARG A 64 8.86 9.02 -22.20
C ARG A 64 9.76 8.91 -23.43
N GLU A 65 10.92 8.28 -23.29
CA GLU A 65 11.84 8.01 -24.41
C GLU A 65 11.22 7.05 -25.44
N LYS A 66 10.49 6.03 -24.97
CA LYS A 66 9.95 4.97 -25.84
C LYS A 66 8.61 5.31 -26.50
N HIS A 67 7.72 6.03 -25.79
CA HIS A 67 6.35 6.29 -26.22
C HIS A 67 6.04 7.77 -26.45
N GLY A 68 7.02 8.67 -26.25
CA GLY A 68 6.78 10.11 -26.24
C GLY A 68 6.05 10.55 -24.97
N PHE A 69 5.56 11.78 -24.97
CA PHE A 69 4.83 12.33 -23.82
C PHE A 69 3.44 11.70 -23.72
N LEU A 70 3.02 11.25 -22.53
CA LEU A 70 1.65 10.77 -22.33
C LEU A 70 0.66 11.90 -22.64
N PRO A 71 -0.35 11.69 -23.49
CA PRO A 71 -1.25 12.74 -23.96
C PRO A 71 -2.09 13.36 -22.84
N ASP A 72 -2.24 12.70 -21.70
CA ASP A 72 -3.08 13.18 -20.58
C ASP A 72 -2.38 14.23 -19.68
N SER A 73 -1.24 14.74 -20.10
CA SER A 73 -0.63 15.95 -19.52
C SER A 73 -0.50 17.03 -20.59
N THR A 74 -1.51 17.11 -21.46
CA THR A 74 -1.61 18.19 -22.44
C THR A 74 -1.52 19.53 -21.70
N LEU A 75 -0.75 20.47 -22.26
CA LEU A 75 -0.58 21.85 -21.78
C LEU A 75 -1.90 22.52 -21.39
N SER A 76 -3.01 22.08 -21.99
CA SER A 76 -4.38 22.49 -21.69
C SER A 76 -4.79 22.42 -20.22
N ILE A 77 -4.31 21.43 -19.44
CA ILE A 77 -4.64 21.33 -18.00
C ILE A 77 -3.99 22.47 -17.21
N ARG A 78 -2.77 22.87 -17.62
CA ARG A 78 -2.05 23.98 -16.99
C ARG A 78 -2.67 25.31 -17.40
N GLU A 79 -3.06 25.44 -18.65
CA GLU A 79 -3.77 26.61 -19.19
C GLU A 79 -5.16 26.81 -18.56
N ASP A 80 -5.88 25.73 -18.21
CA ASP A 80 -7.17 25.84 -17.52
C ASP A 80 -7.01 26.39 -16.09
N ARG A 81 -5.95 25.98 -15.40
CA ARG A 81 -5.65 26.44 -14.03
C ARG A 81 -5.25 27.91 -13.96
N ASP A 82 -4.56 28.40 -14.98
CA ASP A 82 -4.14 29.80 -15.07
C ASP A 82 -5.28 30.72 -15.55
N ARG A 83 -6.41 30.18 -16.01
CA ARG A 83 -7.63 30.94 -16.39
C ARG A 83 -8.55 31.28 -15.22
N ASP A 84 -8.46 30.53 -14.13
CA ASP A 84 -9.36 30.64 -12.96
C ASP A 84 -8.74 31.45 -11.79
N ILE A 85 -7.63 32.17 -12.03
CA ILE A 85 -6.94 33.08 -11.09
C ILE A 85 -7.10 34.55 -11.46
#